data_AF-A0A536E2N4-F1
#
_entry.id   AF-A0A536E2N4-F1
#
_cell.length_a   1.000
_cell.length_b   1.000
_cell.length_c   1.000
_cell.angle_alpha   90.00
_cell.angle_beta   90.00
_cell.angle_gamma   90.00
#
_symmetry.space_group_name_H-M   'P 1'
#
loop_
_entity.id
_entity.type
_entity.pdbx_description
1 polymer ?
#
loop_
_entity_poly.entity_id
_entity_poly.type
_entity_poly.pdbx_seq_one_letter_code
_entity_poly.pdbx_strand_id
1 'polypeptide(L)'
;MKARLGEDFVGLTVKRNEEAKAVEVGGLKLNGGPLPDALVAKPENRIGEGASYNVTGFIPMVPEDELRQATGIDPDWVMRHYLQRPDDLPPRIGELARQITANASTRYDKALALREFLRSFPADFNIPDTPPGR
;
A
#
# COMPACT_ATOMS: atom_id res chain seq x y z
N MET A 1 -14.43 -26.71 -0.87
CA MET A 1 -13.53 -26.64 0.30
C MET A 1 -12.84 -25.27 0.27
N LYS A 2 -13.22 -24.33 1.14
CA LYS A 2 -12.55 -23.01 1.22
C LYS A 2 -11.23 -23.21 1.95
N ALA A 3 -10.11 -23.23 1.21
CA ALA A 3 -8.80 -23.20 1.83
C ALA A 3 -8.64 -21.85 2.55
N ARG A 4 -8.49 -21.88 3.88
CA ARG A 4 -7.96 -20.74 4.63
C ARG A 4 -6.46 -20.73 4.37
N LEU A 5 -5.94 -19.69 3.71
CA LEU A 5 -4.50 -19.48 3.70
C LEU A 5 -4.06 -19.17 5.14
N GLY A 6 -2.98 -19.80 5.60
CA GLY A 6 -2.38 -19.53 6.91
C GLY A 6 -1.83 -18.10 6.99
N GLU A 7 -1.54 -17.63 8.20
CA GLU A 7 -1.07 -16.25 8.48
C GLU A 7 0.27 -15.90 7.81
N ASP A 8 1.01 -16.91 7.33
CA ASP A 8 2.32 -16.73 6.68
C ASP A 8 2.24 -16.31 5.20
N PHE A 9 1.04 -16.28 4.62
CA PHE A 9 0.85 -15.98 3.20
C PHE A 9 0.51 -14.52 2.97
N VAL A 10 1.26 -13.89 2.08
CA VAL A 10 1.21 -12.46 1.82
C VAL A 10 0.65 -12.09 0.46
N GLY A 11 0.37 -13.09 -0.38
CA GLY A 11 -0.12 -12.88 -1.72
C GLY A 11 -0.42 -14.22 -2.40
N LEU A 12 -0.82 -14.15 -3.67
CA LEU A 12 -1.02 -15.31 -4.52
C LEU A 12 -0.04 -15.25 -5.69
N THR A 13 0.45 -16.42 -6.08
CA THR A 13 1.15 -16.65 -7.34
C THR A 13 0.23 -17.45 -8.25
N VAL A 14 0.19 -17.12 -9.53
CA VAL A 14 -0.58 -17.86 -10.53
C VAL A 14 0.38 -18.28 -11.63
N LYS A 15 0.59 -19.59 -11.77
CA LYS A 15 1.32 -20.17 -12.90
C LYS A 15 0.33 -20.54 -13.99
N ARG A 16 0.60 -20.11 -15.22
CA ARG A 16 -0.22 -20.43 -16.40
C ARG A 16 0.58 -21.27 -17.39
N ASN A 17 -0.12 -22.13 -18.14
CA ASN A 17 0.49 -22.86 -19.25
C ASN A 17 0.58 -21.98 -20.51
N GLU A 18 1.10 -22.55 -21.60
CA GLU A 18 1.25 -21.90 -22.91
C GLU A 18 -0.10 -21.44 -23.51
N GLU A 19 -1.21 -22.07 -23.12
CA GLU A 19 -2.58 -21.67 -23.48
C GLU A 19 -3.18 -20.59 -22.55
N ALA A 20 -2.36 -19.98 -21.68
CA ALA A 20 -2.75 -19.01 -20.66
C ALA A 20 -3.79 -19.51 -19.63
N LYS A 21 -4.01 -20.82 -19.54
CA LYS A 21 -4.86 -21.43 -18.49
C LYS A 21 -4.08 -21.50 -17.18
N ALA A 22 -4.73 -21.11 -16.09
CA ALA A 22 -4.15 -21.28 -14.75
C ALA A 22 -3.96 -22.78 -14.48
N VAL A 23 -2.71 -23.18 -14.25
CA VAL A 23 -2.35 -24.57 -13.92
C VAL A 23 -1.98 -24.72 -12.45
N GLU A 24 -1.58 -23.62 -11.79
CA GLU A 24 -1.23 -23.62 -10.37
C GLU A 24 -1.58 -22.26 -9.73
N VAL A 25 -2.20 -22.31 -8.55
CA VAL A 25 -2.39 -21.13 -7.68
C VAL A 25 -1.68 -21.43 -6.36
N GLY A 26 -0.57 -20.75 -6.12
CA GLY A 26 0.21 -20.86 -4.88
C GLY A 26 0.04 -19.63 -4.00
N GLY A 27 0.29 -19.77 -2.70
CA GLY A 27 0.44 -18.61 -1.83
C GLY A 27 1.88 -18.09 -1.86
N LEU A 28 2.06 -16.78 -2.01
CA LEU A 28 3.36 -16.13 -1.82
C LEU A 28 3.66 -16.12 -0.32
N LYS A 29 4.73 -16.80 0.08
CA LYS A 29 5.33 -16.64 1.40
C LYS A 29 6.53 -15.72 1.26
N LEU A 30 6.71 -14.81 2.20
CA LEU A 30 7.97 -14.07 2.29
C LEU A 30 8.94 -14.98 3.03
N ASN A 31 10.13 -15.17 2.46
CA ASN A 31 11.22 -15.88 3.13
C ASN A 31 11.81 -14.97 4.23
N GLY A 32 11.01 -14.64 5.25
CA GLY A 32 11.38 -13.75 6.35
C GLY A 32 11.56 -12.27 5.98
N GLY A 33 11.25 -11.88 4.74
CA GLY A 33 11.26 -10.48 4.30
C GLY A 33 9.97 -9.73 4.71
N PRO A 34 10.01 -8.40 4.85
CA PRO A 34 8.81 -7.61 5.12
C PRO A 34 7.82 -7.70 3.96
N LEU A 35 6.53 -7.60 4.29
CA LEU A 35 5.44 -7.47 3.33
C LEU A 35 5.76 -6.34 2.33
N PRO A 36 5.70 -6.59 1.01
CA PRO A 36 5.81 -5.51 0.06
C PRO A 36 4.58 -4.61 0.22
N ASP A 37 4.81 -3.32 0.43
CA ASP A 37 3.76 -2.32 0.68
C ASP A 37 2.82 -2.12 -0.50
N ALA A 38 3.26 -2.57 -1.68
CA ALA A 38 2.44 -2.71 -2.86
C ALA A 38 2.53 -4.16 -3.37
N LEU A 39 1.38 -4.81 -3.50
CA LEU A 39 1.27 -6.04 -4.29
C LEU A 39 1.26 -5.67 -5.77
N VAL A 40 2.42 -5.75 -6.41
CA VAL A 40 2.53 -5.57 -7.87
C VAL A 40 2.35 -6.91 -8.54
N ALA A 41 1.21 -7.08 -9.22
CA ALA A 41 1.04 -8.18 -10.17
C ALA A 41 1.71 -7.80 -11.49
N LYS A 42 2.92 -8.32 -11.73
CA LYS A 42 3.62 -8.15 -13.00
C LYS A 42 3.50 -9.44 -13.83
N PRO A 43 3.00 -9.38 -15.06
CA PRO A 43 3.05 -10.53 -15.97
C PRO A 43 4.51 -10.83 -16.34
N GLU A 44 4.88 -12.11 -16.47
CA GLU A 44 6.25 -12.51 -16.86
C GLU A 44 6.65 -11.90 -18.21
N ASN A 45 5.70 -11.72 -19.12
CA ASN A 45 5.88 -11.12 -20.42
C ASN A 45 4.97 -9.90 -20.61
N ARG A 46 5.38 -8.96 -21.48
CA ARG A 46 4.53 -7.84 -21.89
C ARG A 46 3.21 -8.38 -22.45
N ILE A 47 2.10 -7.84 -21.96
CA ILE A 47 0.77 -8.22 -22.44
C ILE A 47 0.59 -7.60 -23.83
N GLY A 48 0.40 -8.46 -24.83
CA GLY A 48 0.16 -8.05 -26.21
C GLY A 48 -1.18 -7.33 -26.36
N GLU A 49 -1.33 -6.59 -27.45
CA GLU A 49 -2.59 -5.94 -27.79
C GLU A 49 -3.72 -6.97 -27.87
N GLY A 50 -4.84 -6.70 -27.18
CA GLY A 50 -5.99 -7.62 -27.11
C GLY A 50 -5.87 -8.78 -26.12
N ALA A 51 -4.75 -8.95 -25.42
CA ALA A 51 -4.61 -10.00 -24.40
C ALA A 51 -5.22 -9.58 -23.05
N SER A 52 -5.77 -10.55 -22.32
CA SER A 52 -6.34 -10.37 -20.98
C SER A 52 -5.62 -11.22 -19.93
N TYR A 53 -5.65 -10.76 -18.69
CA TYR A 53 -5.07 -11.45 -17.53
C TYR A 53 -6.00 -11.32 -16.33
N ASN A 54 -5.96 -12.32 -15.45
CA ASN A 54 -6.69 -12.28 -14.17
C ASN A 54 -5.68 -12.18 -13.03
N VAL A 55 -5.95 -11.26 -12.11
CA VAL A 55 -5.25 -11.10 -10.84
C VAL A 55 -6.23 -11.43 -9.72
N THR A 56 -5.81 -12.25 -8.78
CA THR A 56 -6.55 -12.48 -7.54
C THR A 56 -5.70 -11.96 -6.39
N GLY A 57 -6.25 -11.06 -5.60
CA GLY A 57 -5.61 -10.49 -4.42
C GLY A 57 -6.54 -10.55 -3.22
N PHE A 58 -5.96 -10.45 -2.03
CA PHE A 58 -6.70 -10.23 -0.79
C PHE A 58 -6.43 -8.80 -0.33
N ILE A 59 -7.49 -8.10 0.06
CA ILE A 59 -7.38 -6.80 0.71
C ILE A 59 -7.62 -7.06 2.20
N PRO A 60 -6.63 -6.89 3.08
CA PRO A 60 -6.85 -7.02 4.51
C PRO A 60 -7.84 -5.94 4.95
N MET A 61 -8.89 -6.35 5.66
CA MET A 61 -9.84 -5.44 6.30
C MET A 61 -9.58 -5.49 7.80
N VAL A 62 -8.89 -4.46 8.30
CA VAL A 62 -8.58 -4.32 9.74
C VAL A 62 -9.59 -3.37 10.36
N PRO A 63 -10.35 -3.78 11.40
CA PRO A 63 -11.30 -2.90 12.08
C PRO A 63 -10.62 -1.68 12.70
N GLU A 64 -11.31 -0.54 12.73
CA GLU A 64 -10.75 0.70 13.27
C GLU A 64 -10.33 0.58 14.75
N ASP A 65 -11.10 -0.16 15.55
CA ASP A 65 -10.80 -0.35 16.97
C ASP A 65 -9.51 -1.13 17.19
N GLU A 66 -9.17 -2.06 16.29
CA GLU A 66 -7.89 -2.75 16.30
C GLU A 66 -6.75 -1.79 15.93
N LEU A 67 -6.95 -0.94 14.93
CA LEU A 67 -5.97 0.09 14.54
C LEU A 67 -5.74 1.13 15.65
N ARG A 68 -6.76 1.49 16.42
CA ARG A 68 -6.64 2.39 17.59
C ARG A 68 -5.81 1.78 18.71
N GLN A 69 -5.78 0.44 18.81
CA GLN A 69 -4.99 -0.30 19.80
C GLN A 69 -3.54 -0.52 19.35
N ALA A 70 -3.20 -0.21 18.09
CA ALA A 70 -1.85 -0.42 17.55
C ALA A 70 -0.80 0.51 18.21
N THR A 71 0.01 -0.06 19.09
CA THR A 71 1.07 0.63 19.85
C THR A 71 2.45 0.00 19.61
N GLY A 72 3.51 0.58 20.16
CA GLY A 72 4.89 0.11 19.97
C GLY A 72 5.66 0.82 18.87
N ILE A 73 6.87 0.33 18.61
CA ILE A 73 7.82 0.90 17.65
C ILE A 73 7.52 0.35 16.26
N ASP A 74 7.58 1.21 15.24
CA ASP A 74 7.41 0.79 13.85
C ASP A 74 8.62 -0.07 13.41
N PRO A 75 8.40 -1.15 12.64
CA PRO A 75 9.51 -1.98 12.14
C PRO A 75 10.57 -1.16 11.41
N ASP A 76 11.84 -1.54 11.52
CA ASP A 76 12.98 -0.82 10.91
C ASP A 76 12.82 -0.55 9.42
N TRP A 77 12.18 -1.48 8.69
CA TRP A 77 11.92 -1.30 7.27
C TRP A 77 10.91 -0.17 7.03
N VAL A 78 9.88 -0.01 7.87
CA VAL A 78 8.90 1.09 7.75
C VAL A 78 9.62 2.43 7.95
N MET A 79 10.39 2.54 9.03
CA MET A 79 11.07 3.77 9.38
C MET A 79 12.05 4.22 8.28
N ARG A 80 12.76 3.28 7.67
CA ARG A 80 13.73 3.57 6.59
C ARG A 80 13.09 3.96 5.27
N HIS A 81 11.87 3.52 4.97
CA HIS A 81 11.23 3.70 3.67
C HIS A 81 10.12 4.75 3.64
N TYR A 82 9.52 5.07 4.80
CA TYR A 82 8.32 5.93 4.86
C TYR A 82 8.44 7.17 5.75
N LEU A 83 9.48 7.31 6.56
CA LEU A 83 9.64 8.44 7.49
C LEU A 83 10.73 9.44 7.07
N GLN A 84 11.36 9.23 5.92
CA GLN A 84 12.25 10.20 5.30
C GLN A 84 11.51 11.51 5.02
N ARG A 85 12.19 12.61 5.32
CA ARG A 85 11.71 13.96 5.00
C ARG A 85 12.80 14.65 4.18
N PRO A 86 12.44 15.47 3.18
CA PRO A 86 13.40 16.33 2.52
C PRO A 86 14.11 17.23 3.54
N ASP A 87 15.42 17.43 3.39
CA ASP A 87 16.21 18.29 4.28
C ASP A 87 15.75 19.76 4.22
N ASP A 88 15.15 20.16 3.11
CA ASP A 88 14.62 21.50 2.85
C ASP A 88 13.13 21.65 3.20
N LEU A 89 12.52 20.65 3.85
CA LEU A 89 11.11 20.70 4.24
C LEU A 89 10.84 21.91 5.13
N PRO A 90 9.96 22.86 4.72
CA PRO A 90 9.71 24.06 5.51
C PRO A 90 9.22 23.74 6.94
N PRO A 91 9.78 24.37 7.99
CA PRO A 91 9.41 24.08 9.38
C PRO A 91 7.92 24.21 9.68
N ARG A 92 7.23 25.13 8.98
CA ARG A 92 5.78 25.34 9.10
C ARG A 92 4.95 24.08 8.88
N ILE A 93 5.43 23.14 8.06
CA ILE A 93 4.69 21.91 7.74
C ILE A 93 4.66 20.99 8.97
N GLY A 94 5.81 20.80 9.62
CA GLY A 94 5.90 20.01 10.85
C GLY A 94 5.11 20.64 12.00
N GLU A 95 5.14 21.96 12.11
CA GLU A 95 4.34 22.68 13.11
C GLU A 95 2.84 22.51 12.88
N LEU A 96 2.38 22.70 11.65
CA LEU A 96 0.97 22.49 11.29
C LEU A 96 0.53 21.04 11.54
N ALA A 97 1.35 20.06 11.19
CA ALA A 97 1.04 18.65 11.44
C ALA A 97 0.87 18.37 12.95
N ARG A 98 1.71 18.97 13.81
CA ARG A 98 1.55 18.87 15.28
C ARG A 98 0.26 19.53 15.75
N GLN A 99 -0.10 20.68 15.21
CA GLN A 99 -1.35 21.38 15.57
C GLN A 99 -2.59 20.56 15.19
N ILE A 100 -2.63 20.02 13.96
CA ILE A 100 -3.74 19.18 13.48
C ILE A 100 -3.91 17.93 14.35
N THR A 101 -2.80 17.33 14.79
CA THR A 101 -2.80 16.05 15.51
C THR A 101 -2.85 16.19 17.03
N ALA A 102 -2.85 17.41 17.57
CA ALA A 102 -2.71 17.68 19.00
C ALA A 102 -3.77 17.01 19.87
N ASN A 103 -5.02 16.93 19.37
CA ASN A 103 -6.16 16.38 20.10
C ASN A 103 -6.39 14.88 19.86
N ALA A 104 -5.56 14.23 19.02
CA ALA A 104 -5.71 12.83 18.67
C ALA A 104 -4.77 11.95 19.50
N SER A 105 -5.36 10.99 20.23
CA SER A 105 -4.63 10.14 21.18
C SER A 105 -3.89 8.97 20.52
N THR A 106 -4.51 8.35 19.51
CA THR A 106 -3.96 7.14 18.86
C THR A 106 -3.26 7.48 17.54
N ARG A 107 -2.34 6.62 17.08
CA ARG A 107 -1.69 6.78 15.77
C ARG A 107 -2.72 6.80 14.63
N TYR A 108 -3.75 5.96 14.74
CA TYR A 108 -4.86 5.92 13.81
C TYR A 108 -5.63 7.25 13.75
N ASP A 109 -6.03 7.79 14.91
CA ASP A 109 -6.79 9.04 14.95
C ASP A 109 -5.97 10.24 14.46
N LYS A 110 -4.64 10.23 14.66
CA LYS A 110 -3.73 11.25 14.08
C LYS A 110 -3.69 11.19 12.56
N ALA A 111 -3.60 9.99 11.99
CA ALA A 111 -3.66 9.80 10.55
C ALA A 111 -5.02 10.22 9.97
N LEU A 112 -6.10 9.93 10.70
CA LEU A 112 -7.46 10.35 10.36
C LEU A 112 -7.59 11.88 10.33
N ALA A 113 -7.09 12.58 11.35
CA ALA A 113 -7.10 14.04 11.41
C ALA A 113 -6.34 14.68 10.23
N LEU A 114 -5.17 14.14 9.88
CA LEU A 114 -4.41 14.58 8.71
C LEU A 114 -5.16 14.30 7.39
N ARG A 115 -5.79 13.13 7.26
CA ARG A 115 -6.63 12.78 6.09
C ARG A 115 -7.75 13.79 5.90
N GLU A 116 -8.52 14.08 6.95
CA GLU A 116 -9.63 15.03 6.88
C GLU A 116 -9.14 16.44 6.53
N PHE A 117 -8.04 16.88 7.14
CA PHE A 117 -7.41 18.16 6.79
C PHE A 117 -7.03 18.22 5.30
N LEU A 118 -6.37 17.19 4.77
CA LEU A 118 -5.96 17.15 3.36
C LEU A 118 -7.15 17.08 2.40
N ARG A 119 -8.24 16.42 2.80
CA ARG A 119 -9.48 16.32 2.01
C ARG A 119 -10.31 17.61 2.03
N SER A 120 -9.98 18.57 2.88
CA SER A 120 -10.64 19.88 2.90
C SER A 120 -10.25 20.76 1.70
N PHE A 121 -9.15 20.44 1.02
CA PHE A 121 -8.70 21.15 -0.19
C PHE A 121 -9.42 20.60 -1.44
N PRO A 122 -9.71 21.44 -2.44
CA PRO A 122 -10.25 20.98 -3.71
C PRO A 122 -9.24 20.11 -4.44
N ALA A 123 -9.72 19.04 -5.10
CA ALA A 123 -8.91 18.27 -6.02
C ALA A 123 -8.82 18.99 -7.36
N ASP A 124 -7.61 19.23 -7.85
CA ASP A 124 -7.37 19.70 -9.22
C ASP A 124 -6.95 18.52 -10.09
N PHE A 125 -7.66 18.31 -11.19
CA PHE A 125 -7.38 17.26 -12.17
C PHE A 125 -6.78 17.82 -13.47
N ASN A 126 -6.48 19.13 -13.52
CA ASN A 126 -5.74 19.74 -14.62
C ASN A 126 -4.25 19.39 -14.53
N ILE A 127 -3.95 18.12 -14.78
CA ILE A 127 -2.58 17.62 -14.83
C ILE A 127 -2.10 17.85 -16.27
N PRO A 128 -1.01 18.62 -16.50
CA PRO A 128 -0.47 18.79 -17.84
C PRO A 128 -0.04 17.43 -18.40
N ASP A 129 -0.19 17.26 -19.72
CA ASP A 129 0.26 16.05 -20.40
C ASP A 129 1.72 15.73 -20.10
N THR A 130 2.06 14.45 -20.16
CA THR A 130 3.45 13.99 -20.04
C THR A 130 4.32 14.71 -21.07
N PRO A 131 5.46 15.30 -20.69
CA PRO A 131 6.36 15.95 -21.63
C PRO A 131 6.74 15.02 -22.80
N PRO A 132 6.87 15.54 -24.04
CA PRO A 132 7.23 14.72 -25.18
C PRO A 132 8.58 14.00 -24.97
N GLY A 133 8.65 12.70 -25.27
CA GLY A 133 9.90 11.94 -25.33
C GLY A 133 10.35 11.26 -24.03
N ARG A 134 9.44 10.99 -23.07
CA ARG A 134 9.69 10.14 -21.90
C ARG A 134 8.77 8.93 -21.84
#